data_AF-A0A7K0XKR0-F1
#
_entry.id   AF-A0A7K0XKR0-F1
#
_cell.length_a   1.000
_cell.length_b   1.000
_cell.length_c   1.000
_cell.angle_alpha   90.00
_cell.angle_beta   90.00
_cell.angle_gamma   90.00
#
_symmetry.space_group_name_H-M   'P 1'
#
loop_
_entity.id
_entity.type
_entity.pdbx_description
1 polymer ?
#
loop_
_entity_poly.entity_id
_entity_poly.type
_entity_poly.pdbx_seq_one_letter_code
_entity_poly.pdbx_strand_id
1 'polypeptide(L)'
;MFAKDEFLKARLAILISFLINGFSVGNFVSRIPDFKFELGISNGVLGASLFCASIGVLAALRPTSRAAAKYGSGPIVKISAFTLALAVPFVGLLFNLPWFLFSLFVYGFLSSIHDLSINAHAAALENKAGKRVMSTFHAMWSIGGLTGGAIGGLLASVNISIQLHALGVGVFIALIAL
;
A
#
# COMPACT_ATOMS: atom_id res chain seq x y z
N MET A 1 31.24 5.79 7.13
CA MET A 1 30.84 6.60 5.96
C MET A 1 30.05 5.70 5.03
N PHE A 2 28.80 6.05 4.68
CA PHE A 2 27.99 5.26 3.73
C PHE A 2 28.67 5.31 2.36
N ALA A 3 29.01 4.17 1.76
CA ALA A 3 29.55 4.18 0.40
C ALA A 3 28.49 4.79 -0.54
N LYS A 4 28.93 5.63 -1.50
CA LYS A 4 28.03 6.38 -2.39
C LYS A 4 27.05 5.43 -3.11
N ASP A 5 27.54 4.28 -3.54
CA ASP A 5 26.75 3.27 -4.26
C ASP A 5 25.73 2.56 -3.37
N GLU A 6 26.07 2.29 -2.10
CA GLU A 6 25.14 1.72 -1.13
C GLU A 6 24.00 2.70 -0.80
N PHE A 7 24.31 3.99 -0.68
CA PHE A 7 23.29 5.02 -0.46
C PHE A 7 22.33 5.13 -1.64
N LEU A 8 22.85 5.13 -2.88
CA LEU A 8 22.02 5.23 -4.09
C LEU A 8 21.10 4.01 -4.23
N LYS A 9 21.60 2.81 -3.98
CA LYS A 9 20.80 1.57 -4.01
C LYS A 9 19.69 1.60 -2.94
N ALA A 10 20.03 1.95 -1.71
CA ALA A 10 19.04 2.05 -0.63
C ALA A 10 17.98 3.13 -0.92
N ARG A 11 18.41 4.30 -1.41
CA ARG A 11 17.49 5.38 -1.78
C ARG A 11 16.54 4.95 -2.90
N LEU A 12 17.02 4.26 -3.92
CA LEU A 12 16.19 3.77 -5.01
C LEU A 12 15.14 2.77 -4.52
N ALA A 13 15.53 1.81 -3.69
CA ALA A 13 14.60 0.82 -3.11
C ALA A 13 13.49 1.50 -2.29
N ILE A 14 13.82 2.53 -1.51
CA ILE A 14 12.82 3.29 -0.73
C ILE A 14 11.91 4.11 -1.65
N LEU A 15 12.44 4.78 -2.69
CA LEU A 15 11.62 5.48 -3.68
C LEU A 15 10.59 4.56 -4.32
N ILE A 16 11.02 3.36 -4.73
CA ILE A 16 10.15 2.33 -5.31
C ILE A 16 9.10 1.88 -4.28
N SER A 17 9.50 1.66 -3.02
CA SER A 17 8.56 1.25 -1.97
C SER A 17 7.47 2.30 -1.71
N PHE A 18 7.83 3.59 -1.67
CA PHE A 18 6.86 4.69 -1.57
C PHE A 18 5.95 4.74 -2.80
N LEU A 19 6.50 4.56 -4.00
CA LEU A 19 5.74 4.53 -5.26
C LEU A 19 4.69 3.41 -5.25
N ILE A 20 5.07 2.17 -4.95
CA ILE A 20 4.13 1.03 -4.96
C ILE A 20 3.08 1.14 -3.85
N ASN A 21 3.44 1.70 -2.68
CA ASN A 21 2.48 1.98 -1.61
C ASN A 21 1.42 2.99 -2.06
N GLY A 22 1.87 4.10 -2.65
CA GLY A 22 0.96 5.10 -3.23
C GLY A 22 0.12 4.52 -4.36
N PHE A 23 0.72 3.75 -5.25
CA PHE A 23 0.05 3.09 -6.37
C PHE A 23 -1.07 2.15 -5.91
N SER A 24 -0.83 1.35 -4.88
CA SER A 24 -1.85 0.50 -4.25
C SER A 24 -3.04 1.33 -3.77
N VAL A 25 -2.78 2.41 -3.02
CA VAL A 25 -3.82 3.28 -2.48
C VAL A 25 -4.62 3.98 -3.59
N GLY A 26 -3.93 4.50 -4.61
CA GLY A 26 -4.58 5.17 -5.75
C GLY A 26 -5.54 4.25 -6.49
N ASN A 27 -5.10 3.03 -6.81
CA ASN A 27 -5.94 2.04 -7.49
C ASN A 27 -7.15 1.65 -6.63
N PHE A 28 -6.96 1.40 -5.33
CA PHE A 28 -8.05 1.09 -4.42
C PHE A 28 -9.10 2.23 -4.37
N VAL A 29 -8.66 3.47 -4.15
CA VAL A 29 -9.56 4.63 -4.01
C VAL A 29 -10.37 4.85 -5.28
N SER A 30 -9.75 4.73 -6.45
CA SER A 30 -10.45 4.90 -7.74
C SER A 30 -11.57 3.88 -7.98
N ARG A 31 -11.53 2.73 -7.31
CA ARG A 31 -12.49 1.62 -7.46
C ARG A 31 -13.53 1.53 -6.34
N ILE A 32 -13.49 2.42 -5.35
CA ILE A 32 -14.50 2.50 -4.28
C ILE A 32 -15.94 2.53 -4.82
N PRO A 33 -16.26 3.30 -5.88
CA PRO A 33 -17.61 3.30 -6.46
C PRO A 33 -18.05 1.91 -6.97
N ASP A 34 -17.13 1.17 -7.58
CA ASP A 34 -17.41 -0.15 -8.15
C ASP A 34 -17.71 -1.17 -7.04
N PHE A 35 -16.94 -1.17 -5.95
CA PHE A 35 -17.23 -2.04 -4.79
C PHE A 35 -18.62 -1.80 -4.21
N LYS A 36 -19.05 -0.54 -4.13
CA LYS A 36 -20.38 -0.17 -3.67
C LYS A 36 -21.46 -0.69 -4.61
N PHE A 37 -21.25 -0.54 -5.92
CA PHE A 37 -22.18 -0.97 -6.96
C PHE A 37 -22.34 -2.50 -6.97
N GLU A 38 -21.24 -3.24 -7.03
CA GLU A 38 -21.21 -4.71 -7.06
C GLU A 38 -21.85 -5.34 -5.83
N LEU A 39 -21.66 -4.75 -4.64
CA LEU A 39 -22.28 -5.24 -3.40
C LEU A 39 -23.71 -4.72 -3.17
N GLY A 40 -24.18 -3.76 -3.97
CA GLY A 40 -25.50 -3.14 -3.80
C GLY A 40 -25.68 -2.43 -2.44
N ILE A 41 -24.62 -1.87 -1.86
CA ILE A 41 -24.63 -1.33 -0.49
C ILE A 41 -24.91 0.17 -0.43
N SER A 42 -25.47 0.62 0.69
CA SER A 42 -25.69 2.05 0.96
C SER A 42 -24.38 2.78 1.28
N ASN A 43 -24.40 4.12 1.22
CA ASN A 43 -23.25 4.94 1.64
C ASN A 43 -22.87 4.71 3.12
N GLY A 44 -23.85 4.47 3.99
CA GLY A 44 -23.59 4.19 5.41
C GLY A 44 -22.84 2.87 5.60
N VAL A 45 -23.24 1.82 4.87
CA VAL A 45 -22.54 0.53 4.90
C VAL A 45 -21.15 0.64 4.28
N LEU A 46 -20.99 1.40 3.19
CA LEU A 46 -19.68 1.67 2.62
C LEU A 46 -18.77 2.41 3.61
N GLY A 47 -19.29 3.43 4.29
CA GLY A 47 -18.55 4.17 5.32
C GLY A 47 -18.09 3.27 6.48
N ALA A 48 -18.98 2.41 6.98
CA ALA A 48 -18.64 1.40 7.98
C ALA A 48 -17.58 0.41 7.47
N SER A 49 -17.63 0.05 6.19
CA SER A 49 -16.64 -0.83 5.56
C SER A 49 -15.26 -0.16 5.50
N LEU A 50 -15.18 1.09 5.06
CA LEU A 50 -13.93 1.85 5.06
C LEU A 50 -13.39 2.07 6.48
N PHE A 51 -14.26 2.19 7.47
CA PHE A 51 -13.85 2.27 8.88
C PHE A 51 -13.13 0.99 9.34
N CYS A 52 -13.50 -0.19 8.84
CA CYS A 52 -12.74 -1.43 9.11
C CYS A 52 -11.28 -1.33 8.65
N ALA A 53 -11.01 -0.67 7.51
CA ALA A 53 -9.64 -0.40 7.09
C ALA A 53 -8.89 0.49 8.08
N SER A 54 -9.54 1.54 8.61
CA SER A 54 -8.97 2.39 9.65
C SER A 54 -8.65 1.62 10.94
N ILE A 55 -9.50 0.66 11.34
CA ILE A 55 -9.20 -0.23 12.47
C ILE A 55 -7.96 -1.09 12.17
N GLY A 56 -7.84 -1.61 10.94
CA GLY A 56 -6.66 -2.34 10.48
C GLY A 56 -5.37 -1.51 10.58
N VAL A 57 -5.42 -0.25 10.14
CA VAL A 57 -4.31 0.72 10.25
C VAL A 57 -3.86 0.87 11.70
N LEU A 58 -4.80 1.09 12.62
CA LEU A 58 -4.49 1.23 14.05
C LEU A 58 -3.95 -0.06 14.67
N ALA A 59 -4.50 -1.20 14.27
CA ALA A 59 -4.03 -2.52 14.71
C ALA A 59 -2.60 -2.81 14.25
N ALA A 60 -2.15 -2.26 13.12
CA ALA A 60 -0.79 -2.42 12.60
C ALA A 60 0.27 -1.64 13.37
N LEU A 61 -0.09 -0.59 14.12
CA LEU A 61 0.88 0.28 14.82
C LEU A 61 1.79 -0.49 15.77
N ARG A 62 1.22 -1.23 16.73
CA ARG A 62 2.01 -1.96 17.74
C ARG A 62 2.84 -3.09 17.14
N PRO A 63 2.29 -3.99 16.29
CA PRO A 63 3.07 -5.04 15.64
C PRO A 63 4.23 -4.49 14.83
N THR A 64 4.01 -3.43 14.04
CA THR A 64 5.06 -2.85 13.19
C THR A 64 6.18 -2.27 14.02
N SER A 65 5.87 -1.47 15.05
CA SER A 65 6.87 -0.90 15.94
C SER A 65 7.69 -1.97 16.67
N ARG A 66 7.04 -3.03 17.16
CA ARG A 66 7.75 -4.15 17.82
C ARG A 66 8.64 -4.93 16.85
N ALA A 67 8.15 -5.19 15.64
CA ALA A 67 8.91 -5.89 14.62
C ALA A 67 10.12 -5.07 14.15
N ALA A 68 9.93 -3.76 13.91
CA ALA A 68 11.01 -2.87 13.53
C ALA A 68 12.07 -2.71 14.63
N ALA A 69 11.65 -2.67 15.91
CA ALA A 69 12.60 -2.63 17.03
C ALA A 69 13.40 -3.93 17.17
N LYS A 70 12.79 -5.10 16.89
CA LYS A 70 13.44 -6.40 17.04
C LYS A 70 14.31 -6.78 15.84
N TYR A 71 13.86 -6.52 14.62
CA TYR A 71 14.47 -7.01 13.38
C TYR A 71 15.07 -5.91 12.50
N GLY A 72 14.89 -4.64 12.88
CA GLY A 72 15.17 -3.49 12.01
C GLY A 72 14.07 -3.26 10.98
N SER A 73 14.02 -2.06 10.39
CA SER A 73 12.98 -1.68 9.42
C SER A 73 13.15 -2.31 8.04
N GLY A 74 14.40 -2.55 7.60
CA GLY A 74 14.69 -3.07 6.26
C GLY A 74 14.05 -4.42 5.93
N PRO A 75 14.20 -5.45 6.78
CA PRO A 75 13.52 -6.75 6.55
C PRO A 75 11.99 -6.62 6.51
N ILE A 76 11.42 -5.77 7.37
CA ILE A 76 9.96 -5.58 7.42
C ILE A 76 9.46 -4.88 6.15
N VAL A 77 10.20 -3.91 5.61
CA VAL A 77 9.88 -3.29 4.29
C VAL A 77 9.78 -4.35 3.20
N LYS A 78 10.76 -5.27 3.10
CA LYS A 78 10.75 -6.32 2.08
C LYS A 78 9.55 -7.24 2.22
N ILE A 79 9.33 -7.78 3.42
CA ILE A 79 8.22 -8.72 3.67
C ILE A 79 6.87 -8.05 3.41
N SER A 80 6.71 -6.81 3.91
CA SER A 80 5.45 -6.07 3.78
C SER A 80 5.13 -5.65 2.34
N ALA A 81 6.14 -5.46 1.49
CA ALA A 81 5.92 -5.20 0.06
C ALA A 81 5.22 -6.39 -0.62
N PHE A 82 5.61 -7.63 -0.31
CA PHE A 82 4.95 -8.82 -0.82
C PHE A 82 3.53 -8.97 -0.28
N THR A 83 3.31 -8.70 1.00
CA THR A 83 1.96 -8.78 1.57
C THR A 83 1.04 -7.69 1.01
N LEU A 84 1.58 -6.50 0.68
CA LEU A 84 0.84 -5.45 0.00
C LEU A 84 0.38 -5.89 -1.39
N ALA A 85 1.25 -6.59 -2.14
CA ALA A 85 0.91 -7.16 -3.44
C ALA A 85 -0.27 -8.14 -3.38
N LEU A 86 -0.44 -8.84 -2.26
CA LEU A 86 -1.57 -9.75 -2.03
C LEU A 86 -2.81 -9.03 -1.49
N ALA A 87 -2.64 -7.92 -0.77
CA ALA A 87 -3.72 -7.21 -0.10
C ALA A 87 -4.75 -6.63 -1.09
N VAL A 88 -4.30 -6.10 -2.24
CA VAL A 88 -5.22 -5.54 -3.26
C VAL A 88 -6.08 -6.64 -3.92
N PRO A 89 -5.52 -7.74 -4.46
CA PRO A 89 -6.30 -8.89 -4.92
C PRO A 89 -7.27 -9.43 -3.87
N PHE A 90 -6.85 -9.46 -2.60
CA PHE A 90 -7.65 -10.00 -1.50
C PHE A 90 -8.97 -9.22 -1.29
N VAL A 91 -8.91 -7.90 -1.39
CA VAL A 91 -10.10 -7.03 -1.40
C VAL A 91 -10.92 -7.25 -2.68
N GLY A 92 -10.24 -7.38 -3.81
CA GLY A 92 -10.86 -7.57 -5.13
C GLY A 92 -11.64 -8.87 -5.31
N LEU A 93 -11.41 -9.90 -4.48
CA LEU A 93 -12.18 -11.15 -4.50
C LEU A 93 -13.68 -10.92 -4.29
N LEU A 94 -14.04 -9.95 -3.44
CA LEU A 94 -15.38 -9.38 -3.30
C LEU A 94 -16.53 -10.42 -3.23
N PHE A 95 -16.36 -11.49 -2.46
CA PHE A 95 -17.36 -12.57 -2.42
C PHE A 95 -18.73 -12.15 -1.83
N ASN A 96 -18.71 -11.28 -0.82
CA ASN A 96 -19.88 -10.77 -0.12
C ASN A 96 -19.47 -9.62 0.82
N LEU A 97 -20.45 -8.99 1.47
CA LEU A 97 -20.21 -7.89 2.41
C LEU A 97 -19.33 -8.28 3.62
N PRO A 98 -19.56 -9.40 4.35
CA PRO A 98 -18.66 -9.83 5.42
C PRO A 98 -17.20 -9.99 4.97
N TRP A 99 -16.98 -10.57 3.78
CA TRP A 99 -15.66 -10.64 3.18
C TRP A 99 -15.08 -9.26 2.93
N PHE A 100 -15.87 -8.34 2.36
CA PHE A 100 -15.43 -6.98 2.09
C PHE A 100 -14.96 -6.26 3.37
N LEU A 101 -15.76 -6.31 4.46
CA LEU A 101 -15.40 -5.76 5.77
C LEU A 101 -14.07 -6.32 6.28
N PHE A 102 -13.93 -7.65 6.27
CA PHE A 102 -12.71 -8.33 6.73
C PHE A 102 -11.51 -8.00 5.85
N SER A 103 -11.68 -8.03 4.53
CA SER A 103 -10.62 -7.73 3.56
C SER A 103 -10.14 -6.29 3.67
N LEU A 104 -11.00 -5.33 3.98
CA LEU A 104 -10.62 -3.95 4.22
C LEU A 104 -9.82 -3.79 5.51
N PHE A 105 -10.20 -4.50 6.58
CA PHE A 105 -9.38 -4.57 7.79
C PHE A 105 -7.99 -5.13 7.49
N VAL A 106 -7.92 -6.25 6.76
CA VAL A 106 -6.64 -6.88 6.35
C VAL A 106 -5.83 -5.94 5.47
N TYR A 107 -6.46 -5.29 4.49
CA TYR A 107 -5.82 -4.32 3.61
C TYR A 107 -5.21 -3.17 4.41
N GLY A 108 -6.01 -2.52 5.26
CA GLY A 108 -5.53 -1.43 6.12
C GLY A 108 -4.38 -1.87 7.03
N PHE A 109 -4.46 -3.07 7.59
CA PHE A 109 -3.40 -3.64 8.42
C PHE A 109 -2.09 -3.85 7.64
N LEU A 110 -2.15 -4.55 6.50
CA LEU A 110 -0.97 -4.87 5.69
C LEU A 110 -0.37 -3.63 5.03
N SER A 111 -1.21 -2.73 4.50
CA SER A 111 -0.74 -1.47 3.91
C SER A 111 -0.06 -0.59 4.95
N SER A 112 -0.58 -0.56 6.19
CA SER A 112 0.06 0.21 7.26
C SER A 112 1.35 -0.40 7.77
N ILE A 113 1.48 -1.74 7.82
CA ILE A 113 2.78 -2.35 8.13
C ILE A 113 3.82 -1.88 7.11
N HIS A 114 3.46 -1.87 5.82
CA HIS A 114 4.36 -1.41 4.77
C HIS A 114 4.68 0.09 4.92
N ASP A 115 3.66 0.94 5.03
CA ASP A 115 3.82 2.39 5.16
C ASP A 115 4.66 2.81 6.37
N LEU A 116 4.37 2.25 7.55
CA LEU A 116 5.14 2.54 8.76
C LEU A 116 6.60 2.08 8.63
N SER A 117 6.82 0.92 8.00
CA SER A 117 8.15 0.35 7.83
C SER A 117 9.00 1.15 6.83
N ILE A 118 8.42 1.60 5.71
CA ILE A 118 9.14 2.41 4.72
C ILE A 118 9.50 3.78 5.28
N ASN A 119 8.61 4.39 6.08
CA ASN A 119 8.89 5.66 6.76
C ASN A 119 10.01 5.51 7.79
N ALA A 120 9.97 4.45 8.60
CA ALA A 120 11.05 4.16 9.56
C ALA A 120 12.39 3.86 8.86
N HIS A 121 12.36 3.16 7.72
CA HIS A 121 13.57 2.87 6.95
C HIS A 121 14.14 4.11 6.25
N ALA A 122 13.28 4.97 5.71
CA ALA A 122 13.64 6.25 5.14
C ALA A 122 14.30 7.16 6.17
N ALA A 123 13.71 7.30 7.36
CA ALA A 123 14.29 8.09 8.45
C ALA A 123 15.66 7.54 8.90
N ALA A 124 15.81 6.21 8.97
CA ALA A 124 17.09 5.58 9.28
C ALA A 124 18.16 5.87 8.19
N LEU A 125 17.78 5.87 6.91
CA LEU A 125 18.68 6.23 5.82
C LEU A 125 19.10 7.71 5.89
N GLU A 126 18.16 8.62 6.11
CA GLU A 126 18.45 10.05 6.28
C GLU A 126 19.43 10.31 7.42
N ASN A 127 19.16 9.73 8.59
CA ASN A 127 20.01 9.85 9.77
C ASN A 127 21.42 9.32 9.51
N LYS A 128 21.54 8.15 8.89
CA LYS A 128 22.85 7.54 8.59
C LYS A 128 23.62 8.25 7.48
N ALA A 129 22.92 8.87 6.52
CA ALA A 129 23.52 9.57 5.39
C ALA A 129 23.76 11.07 5.64
N GLY A 130 23.17 11.65 6.69
CA GLY A 130 23.22 13.09 6.98
C GLY A 130 22.52 13.94 5.90
N LYS A 131 21.52 13.39 5.21
CA LYS A 131 20.82 14.03 4.09
C LYS A 131 19.32 14.11 4.37
N ARG A 132 18.70 15.21 3.96
CA ARG A 132 17.24 15.40 3.99
C ARG A 132 16.65 15.02 2.63
N VAL A 133 16.09 13.83 2.50
CA VAL A 133 15.50 13.25 1.28
C VAL A 133 14.07 12.73 1.45
N MET A 134 13.47 12.81 2.66
CA MET A 134 12.13 12.31 2.95
C MET A 134 11.04 12.91 2.06
N SER A 135 11.13 14.21 1.78
CA SER A 135 10.19 14.89 0.87
C SER A 135 10.17 14.27 -0.52
N THR A 136 11.31 13.77 -1.02
CA THR A 136 11.37 13.06 -2.30
C THR A 136 10.67 11.71 -2.24
N PHE A 137 10.75 11.01 -1.11
CA PHE A 137 10.02 9.74 -0.92
C PHE A 137 8.51 9.97 -0.92
N HIS A 138 8.01 10.97 -0.19
CA HIS A 138 6.58 11.31 -0.25
C HIS A 138 6.13 11.81 -1.62
N ALA A 139 6.98 12.53 -2.36
CA ALA A 139 6.69 12.89 -3.74
C ALA A 139 6.47 11.64 -4.62
N MET A 140 7.29 10.59 -4.45
CA MET A 140 7.08 9.30 -5.14
C MET A 140 5.79 8.60 -4.72
N TRP A 141 5.40 8.67 -3.45
CA TRP A 141 4.11 8.16 -2.99
C TRP A 141 2.95 8.89 -3.66
N SER A 142 3.02 10.22 -3.78
CA SER A 142 2.00 11.01 -4.49
C SER A 142 1.95 10.67 -5.98
N ILE A 143 3.09 10.49 -6.65
CA ILE A 143 3.15 10.02 -8.05
C ILE A 143 2.50 8.64 -8.16
N GLY A 144 2.78 7.73 -7.22
CA GLY A 144 2.13 6.42 -7.14
C GLY A 144 0.62 6.56 -7.01
N GLY A 145 0.14 7.36 -6.05
CA GLY A 145 -1.29 7.59 -5.84
C GLY A 145 -1.99 8.18 -7.07
N LEU A 146 -1.37 9.18 -7.71
CA LEU A 146 -1.90 9.79 -8.93
C LEU A 146 -1.96 8.79 -10.09
N THR A 147 -0.86 8.10 -10.37
CA THR A 147 -0.79 7.13 -11.47
C THR A 147 -1.71 5.93 -11.23
N GLY A 148 -1.76 5.42 -10.00
CA GLY A 148 -2.67 4.35 -9.62
C GLY A 148 -4.14 4.77 -9.71
N GLY A 149 -4.47 5.98 -9.26
CA GLY A 149 -5.83 6.51 -9.40
C GLY A 149 -6.24 6.72 -10.86
N ALA A 150 -5.34 7.24 -11.69
CA ALA A 150 -5.57 7.43 -13.11
C ALA A 150 -5.76 6.11 -13.87
N ILE A 151 -4.89 5.12 -13.63
CA ILE A 151 -5.00 3.79 -14.22
C ILE A 151 -6.28 3.10 -13.75
N GLY A 152 -6.53 3.08 -12.44
CA GLY A 152 -7.71 2.43 -11.90
C GLY A 152 -9.02 3.06 -12.37
N GLY A 153 -9.08 4.38 -12.48
CA GLY A 153 -10.22 5.11 -13.05
C GLY A 153 -10.40 4.89 -14.56
N LEU A 154 -9.32 4.81 -15.33
CA LEU A 154 -9.38 4.46 -16.75
C LEU A 154 -9.90 3.04 -16.94
N LEU A 155 -9.40 2.07 -16.16
CA LEU A 155 -9.87 0.70 -16.24
C LEU A 155 -11.35 0.58 -15.80
N ALA A 156 -11.80 1.43 -14.87
CA ALA A 156 -13.22 1.49 -14.51
C ALA A 156 -14.07 2.03 -15.66
N SER A 157 -13.62 3.07 -16.37
CA SER A 157 -14.38 3.67 -17.47
C SER A 157 -14.57 2.74 -18.66
N VAL A 158 -13.68 1.76 -18.85
CA VAL A 158 -13.80 0.70 -19.87
C VAL A 158 -14.41 -0.59 -19.31
N ASN A 159 -15.03 -0.56 -18.13
CA ASN A 159 -15.73 -1.69 -17.48
C ASN A 159 -14.85 -2.94 -17.24
N ILE A 160 -13.55 -2.76 -16.98
CA ILE A 160 -12.72 -3.87 -16.52
C ILE A 160 -13.14 -4.24 -15.09
N SER A 161 -13.39 -5.53 -14.88
CA SER A 161 -13.85 -6.05 -13.59
C SER A 161 -12.85 -5.78 -12.47
N ILE A 162 -13.38 -5.64 -11.25
CA ILE A 162 -12.59 -5.41 -10.03
C ILE A 162 -11.56 -6.53 -9.85
N GLN A 163 -11.93 -7.78 -10.11
CA GLN A 163 -11.07 -8.95 -9.92
C GLN A 163 -9.85 -8.91 -10.85
N LEU A 164 -10.07 -8.66 -12.15
CA LEU A 164 -8.98 -8.58 -13.13
C LEU A 164 -8.06 -7.40 -12.84
N HIS A 165 -8.65 -6.25 -12.50
CA HIS A 165 -7.89 -5.06 -12.13
C HIS A 165 -7.05 -5.30 -10.86
N ALA A 166 -7.67 -5.82 -9.79
CA ALA A 166 -6.99 -6.06 -8.53
C ALA A 166 -5.87 -7.10 -8.65
N LEU A 167 -6.08 -8.15 -9.45
CA LEU A 167 -5.03 -9.13 -9.78
C LEU A 167 -3.88 -8.48 -10.55
N GLY A 168 -4.19 -7.67 -11.58
CA GLY A 168 -3.19 -6.94 -12.35
C GLY A 168 -2.34 -6.00 -11.49
N VAL A 169 -2.98 -5.27 -10.57
CA VAL A 169 -2.28 -4.41 -9.59
C VAL A 169 -1.39 -5.24 -8.68
N GLY A 170 -1.88 -6.37 -8.15
CA GLY A 170 -1.09 -7.25 -7.31
C GLY A 170 0.15 -7.81 -8.02
N VAL A 171 -0.01 -8.27 -9.27
CA VAL A 171 1.11 -8.74 -10.11
C VAL A 171 2.10 -7.62 -10.38
N PHE A 172 1.63 -6.42 -10.73
CA PHE A 172 2.50 -5.26 -10.95
C PHE A 172 3.32 -4.91 -9.70
N ILE A 173 2.68 -4.83 -8.53
CA ILE A 173 3.38 -4.56 -7.26
C ILE A 173 4.39 -5.66 -6.96
N ALA A 174 4.03 -6.93 -7.14
CA ALA A 174 4.93 -8.06 -6.90
C ALA A 174 6.19 -8.02 -7.80
N LEU A 175 6.03 -7.65 -9.08
CA LEU A 175 7.14 -7.55 -10.03
C LEU A 175 8.09 -6.39 -9.71
N ILE A 176 7.55 -5.27 -9.21
CA ILE A 176 8.33 -4.08 -8.87
C ILE A 176 8.97 -4.18 -7.48
N ALA A 177 8.40 -4.97 -6.58
CA ALA A 177 8.91 -5.20 -5.23
C ALA A 177 10.14 -6.15 -5.17
N LEU A 178 10.39 -6.91 -6.24
CA LEU A 178 11.53 -7.85 -6.41
C LEU A 178 12.81 -7.14 -6.87
#